data_AF-A0A8D8A2N7-F1
#
_entry.id   AF-A0A8D8A2N7-F1
#
_cell.length_a   1.000
_cell.length_b   1.000
_cell.length_c   1.000
_cell.angle_alpha   90.00
_cell.angle_beta   90.00
_cell.angle_gamma   90.00
#
_symmetry.space_group_name_H-M   'P 1'
#
loop_
_entity.id
_entity.type
_entity.pdbx_description
1 polymer ?
#
loop_
_entity_poly.entity_id
_entity_poly.type
_entity_poly.pdbx_seq_one_letter_code
_entity_poly.pdbx_strand_id
1 'polypeptide(L)'
;WFPYRVTTSKYPVSVLEWDVLGRFLLVGDRNGNVQLFAQKGTLSEWKAVYSVRFPGENIIAAAFFHNGRKISLQMDKKEHSLYVEKFPKGKFSASVRQFGGVPVEGVVIVSATGMLGAFAIPADSNVNIMKQQEPMVLTPVTESLGITRNFYTTADICYGKSGHFMIAAGNGDTKSANSGMIVICSL
;
A
#
# COMPACT_ATOMS: atom_id res chain seq x y z
N TRP A 1 -3.77 28.97 0.95
CA TRP A 1 -4.14 27.54 0.93
C TRP A 1 -4.50 27.16 2.35
N PHE A 2 -5.72 26.69 2.62
CA PHE A 2 -6.15 26.34 3.97
C PHE A 2 -6.01 24.83 4.18
N PRO A 3 -5.34 24.37 5.25
CA PRO A 3 -5.23 22.95 5.51
C PRO A 3 -6.62 22.37 5.84
N TYR A 4 -6.96 21.24 5.22
CA TYR A 4 -8.17 20.49 5.54
C TYR A 4 -7.82 19.22 6.31
N ARG A 5 -8.57 18.93 7.37
CA ARG A 5 -8.36 17.74 8.21
C ARG A 5 -9.14 16.56 7.65
N VAL A 6 -8.44 15.58 7.10
CA VAL A 6 -9.02 14.32 6.57
C VAL A 6 -9.57 13.44 7.68
N THR A 7 -8.81 13.25 8.76
CA THR A 7 -9.19 12.36 9.86
C THR A 7 -8.51 12.78 11.16
N THR A 8 -8.96 12.22 12.28
CA THR A 8 -8.31 12.29 13.59
C THR A 8 -8.13 10.87 14.10
N SER A 9 -6.90 10.49 14.44
CA SER A 9 -6.62 9.18 15.03
C SER A 9 -6.20 9.34 16.49
N LYS A 10 -6.64 8.39 17.33
CA LYS A 10 -6.21 8.28 18.73
C LYS A 10 -4.73 7.90 18.83
N TYR A 11 -4.24 7.13 17.86
CA TYR A 11 -2.87 6.64 17.81
C TYR A 11 -2.11 7.36 16.70
N PRO A 12 -0.78 7.53 16.83
CA PRO A 12 0.01 8.17 15.78
C PRO A 12 -0.16 7.46 14.45
N VAL A 13 -0.46 8.23 13.40
CA VAL A 13 -0.38 7.75 12.03
C VAL A 13 1.08 7.47 11.71
N SER A 14 1.36 6.25 11.27
CA SER A 14 2.71 5.78 10.95
C SER A 14 2.92 5.58 9.46
N VAL A 15 1.85 5.34 8.69
CA VAL A 15 1.94 5.10 7.25
C VAL A 15 0.86 5.90 6.52
N LEU A 16 1.26 6.51 5.40
CA LEU A 16 0.39 7.27 4.52
C LEU A 16 0.79 6.98 3.07
N GLU A 17 -0.13 6.44 2.27
CA GLU A 17 0.18 6.01 0.90
C GLU A 17 -0.96 6.33 -0.07
N TRP A 18 -0.61 6.72 -1.28
CA TRP A 18 -1.58 6.98 -2.36
C TRP A 18 -1.62 5.80 -3.31
N ASP A 19 -2.81 5.44 -3.79
CA ASP A 19 -2.87 4.56 -4.94
C ASP A 19 -2.36 5.29 -6.19
N VAL A 20 -1.84 4.55 -7.16
CA VAL A 20 -1.25 5.09 -8.39
C VAL A 20 -2.26 5.95 -9.18
N LEU A 21 -3.56 5.72 -8.99
CA LEU A 21 -4.63 6.45 -9.66
C LEU A 21 -5.16 7.66 -8.85
N GLY A 22 -4.69 7.87 -7.62
CA GLY A 22 -5.14 8.96 -6.73
C GLY A 22 -6.59 8.83 -6.24
N ARG A 23 -7.19 7.65 -6.32
CA ARG A 23 -8.55 7.34 -5.85
C ARG A 23 -8.59 7.09 -4.34
N PHE A 24 -7.55 6.48 -3.79
CA PHE A 24 -7.49 6.10 -2.39
C PHE A 24 -6.26 6.66 -1.70
N LEU A 25 -6.49 7.20 -0.51
CA LEU A 25 -5.47 7.54 0.47
C LEU A 25 -5.51 6.50 1.58
N LEU A 26 -4.47 5.70 1.67
CA LEU A 26 -4.25 4.77 2.76
C LEU A 26 -3.69 5.49 3.97
N VAL A 27 -4.24 5.18 5.14
CA VAL A 27 -3.77 5.66 6.44
C VAL A 27 -3.64 4.47 7.38
N GLY A 28 -2.43 4.22 7.87
CA GLY A 28 -2.13 3.20 8.89
C GLY A 28 -1.63 3.84 10.18
N ASP A 29 -2.04 3.29 11.32
CA ASP A 29 -1.61 3.75 12.65
C ASP A 29 -0.81 2.71 13.44
N ARG A 30 -0.20 3.17 14.53
CA ARG A 30 0.61 2.32 15.43
C ARG A 30 -0.20 1.32 16.26
N ASN A 31 -1.52 1.35 16.19
CA ASN A 31 -2.42 0.41 16.88
C ASN A 31 -3.02 -0.61 15.90
N GLY A 32 -2.55 -0.63 14.65
CA GLY A 32 -2.94 -1.62 13.67
C GLY A 32 -4.24 -1.30 12.96
N ASN A 33 -4.77 -0.07 13.11
CA ASN A 33 -5.89 0.36 12.26
C ASN A 33 -5.32 0.79 10.91
N VAL A 34 -5.89 0.24 9.85
CA VAL A 34 -5.65 0.68 8.48
C VAL A 34 -6.99 1.10 7.87
N GLN A 35 -7.00 2.27 7.24
CA GLN A 35 -8.18 2.83 6.60
C GLN A 35 -7.83 3.32 5.21
N LEU A 36 -8.77 3.15 4.28
CA LEU A 36 -8.71 3.77 2.97
C LEU A 36 -9.71 4.91 2.92
N PHE A 37 -9.24 6.09 2.53
CA PHE A 37 -10.05 7.27 2.33
C PHE A 37 -10.22 7.53 0.83
N ALA A 38 -11.43 7.87 0.41
CA ALA A 38 -11.71 8.31 -0.95
C ALA A 38 -12.23 9.75 -0.94
N GLN A 39 -11.90 10.49 -1.99
CA GLN A 39 -12.36 11.85 -2.18
C GLN A 39 -13.82 11.87 -2.68
N LYS A 40 -14.68 12.63 -2.01
CA LYS A 40 -16.10 12.76 -2.34
C LYS A 40 -16.38 14.15 -2.93
N GLY A 41 -16.44 14.26 -4.25
CA GLY A 41 -16.83 15.52 -4.92
C GLY A 41 -15.73 16.58 -4.91
N THR A 42 -15.49 17.26 -3.78
CA THR A 42 -14.50 18.35 -3.65
C THR A 42 -13.17 17.86 -3.07
N LEU A 43 -12.08 18.61 -3.28
CA LEU A 43 -10.73 18.29 -2.78
C LEU A 43 -10.62 18.21 -1.24
N SER A 44 -11.57 18.85 -0.55
CA SER A 44 -11.62 18.87 0.90
C SER A 44 -12.51 17.77 1.46
N GLU A 45 -13.35 17.11 0.67
CA GLU A 45 -14.25 16.10 1.21
C GLU A 45 -13.62 14.72 1.10
N TRP A 46 -13.20 14.18 2.25
CA TRP A 46 -12.62 12.83 2.36
C TRP A 46 -13.47 11.97 3.26
N LYS A 47 -13.57 10.70 2.90
CA LYS A 47 -14.39 9.74 3.64
C LYS A 47 -13.67 8.40 3.72
N ALA A 48 -13.62 7.82 4.92
CA ALA A 48 -13.18 6.45 5.10
C ALA A 48 -14.19 5.51 4.41
N VAL A 49 -13.71 4.74 3.45
CA VAL A 49 -14.51 3.81 2.64
C VAL A 49 -14.25 2.36 3.03
N TYR A 50 -13.03 2.06 3.46
CA TYR A 50 -12.64 0.73 3.94
C TYR A 50 -11.87 0.85 5.25
N SER A 51 -12.00 -0.17 6.09
CA SER A 51 -11.20 -0.31 7.30
C SER A 51 -10.77 -1.76 7.51
N VAL A 52 -9.54 -1.94 7.97
CA VAL A 52 -8.96 -3.22 8.34
C VAL A 52 -8.25 -3.04 9.66
N ARG A 53 -8.26 -4.08 10.50
CA ARG A 53 -7.58 -4.07 11.79
C ARG A 53 -6.59 -5.21 11.91
N PHE A 54 -5.44 -4.89 12.47
CA PHE A 54 -4.38 -5.79 12.86
C PHE A 54 -4.10 -5.59 14.36
N PRO A 55 -4.89 -6.20 15.26
CA PRO A 55 -4.84 -5.88 16.68
C PRO A 55 -3.45 -6.08 17.29
N GLY A 56 -2.94 -5.05 17.96
CA GLY A 56 -1.63 -5.09 18.62
C GLY A 56 -0.43 -4.93 17.69
N GLU A 57 -0.65 -4.69 16.39
CA GLU A 57 0.41 -4.58 15.40
C GLU A 57 0.69 -3.11 15.08
N ASN A 58 1.95 -2.71 15.17
CA ASN A 58 2.39 -1.37 14.77
C ASN A 58 2.69 -1.37 13.28
N ILE A 59 1.90 -0.65 12.48
CA ILE A 59 2.09 -0.61 11.03
C ILE A 59 3.28 0.27 10.68
N ILE A 60 4.26 -0.27 9.94
CA ILE A 60 5.51 0.44 9.60
C ILE A 60 5.69 0.69 8.10
N ALA A 61 5.06 -0.10 7.24
CA ALA A 61 4.98 0.14 5.81
C ALA A 61 3.68 -0.43 5.23
N ALA A 62 3.23 0.14 4.12
CA ALA A 62 2.12 -0.41 3.33
C ALA A 62 2.33 -0.05 1.85
N ALA A 63 1.71 -0.79 0.96
CA ALA A 63 1.76 -0.54 -0.47
C ALA A 63 0.51 -1.10 -1.16
N PHE A 64 0.02 -0.42 -2.20
CA PHE A 64 -1.06 -0.95 -3.02
C PHE A 64 -0.57 -2.06 -3.93
N PHE A 65 -1.43 -3.00 -4.31
CA PHE A 65 -1.10 -4.01 -5.31
C PHE A 65 -0.82 -3.34 -6.66
N HIS A 66 0.28 -3.73 -7.30
CA HIS A 66 0.60 -3.19 -8.61
C HIS A 66 -0.33 -3.79 -9.67
N ASN A 67 -0.95 -2.96 -10.49
CA ASN A 67 -1.93 -3.39 -11.52
C ASN A 67 -1.30 -3.78 -12.86
N GLY A 68 0.02 -3.77 -12.95
CA GLY A 68 0.79 -4.10 -14.15
C GLY A 68 1.04 -2.91 -15.09
N ARG A 69 0.56 -1.71 -14.75
CA ARG A 69 0.82 -0.49 -15.53
C ARG A 69 1.99 0.26 -14.93
N LYS A 70 3.13 0.25 -15.61
CA LYS A 70 4.30 1.07 -15.24
C LYS A 70 4.58 2.09 -16.33
N ILE A 71 4.69 3.36 -15.96
CA ILE A 71 5.18 4.42 -16.83
C ILE A 71 6.63 4.68 -16.44
N SER A 72 7.55 4.63 -17.41
CA SER A 72 8.96 4.93 -17.19
C SER A 72 9.36 6.15 -18.00
N LEU A 73 10.16 7.04 -17.42
CA LEU A 73 10.78 8.14 -18.17
C LEU A 73 11.96 7.61 -18.98
N GLN A 74 11.92 7.81 -20.30
CA GLN A 74 13.01 7.45 -21.19
C GLN A 74 13.91 8.67 -21.42
N MET A 75 15.03 8.70 -20.70
CA MET A 75 15.98 9.83 -20.71
C MET A 75 16.56 10.10 -22.10
N ASP A 76 16.75 9.05 -22.91
CA ASP A 76 17.27 9.16 -24.28
C ASP A 76 16.30 9.90 -25.22
N LYS A 77 15.02 9.97 -24.85
CA LYS A 77 13.97 10.66 -25.60
C LYS A 77 13.62 12.02 -24.98
N LYS A 78 14.44 12.56 -24.08
CA LYS A 78 14.16 13.84 -23.41
C LYS A 78 13.92 15.00 -24.40
N GLU A 79 14.66 15.03 -25.51
CA GLU A 79 14.54 16.05 -26.56
C GLU A 79 13.44 15.74 -27.60
N HIS A 80 12.72 14.62 -27.45
CA HIS A 80 11.68 14.23 -28.38
C HIS A 80 10.50 15.24 -28.34
N SER A 81 10.02 15.68 -29.50
CA SER A 81 8.94 16.68 -29.59
C SER A 81 7.61 16.13 -29.04
N LEU A 82 7.33 14.85 -29.29
CA LEU A 82 6.16 14.16 -28.74
C LEU A 82 6.40 13.74 -27.28
N TYR A 83 5.60 14.27 -26.37
CA TYR A 83 5.71 14.01 -24.93
C TYR A 83 5.43 12.54 -24.57
N VAL A 84 4.50 11.89 -25.28
CA VAL A 84 4.13 10.47 -25.04
C VAL A 84 5.32 9.53 -25.22
N GLU A 85 6.23 9.85 -26.14
CA GLU A 85 7.43 9.05 -26.42
C GLU A 85 8.44 9.11 -25.27
N LYS A 86 8.37 10.13 -24.40
CA LYS A 86 9.21 10.23 -23.20
C LYS A 86 8.75 9.29 -22.09
N PHE A 87 7.50 8.82 -22.15
CA PHE A 87 6.86 8.05 -21.09
C PHE A 87 6.30 6.72 -21.63
N PRO A 88 7.15 5.83 -22.16
CA PRO A 88 6.70 4.52 -22.61
C PRO A 88 6.03 3.74 -21.49
N LYS A 89 4.96 3.03 -21.85
CA LYS A 89 4.29 2.07 -20.97
C LYS A 89 5.11 0.78 -20.93
N GLY A 90 5.78 0.54 -19.81
CA GLY A 90 6.51 -0.70 -19.56
C GLY A 90 5.55 -1.85 -19.29
N LYS A 91 5.84 -3.04 -19.85
CA LYS A 91 5.15 -4.27 -19.48
C LYS A 91 5.58 -4.65 -18.06
N PHE A 92 4.63 -4.69 -17.14
CA PHE A 92 4.84 -5.09 -15.76
C PHE A 92 3.72 -6.07 -15.39
N SER A 93 4.03 -7.10 -14.61
CA SER A 93 3.02 -8.06 -14.17
C SER A 93 2.24 -7.52 -12.97
N ALA A 94 0.93 -7.74 -12.93
CA ALA A 94 0.15 -7.40 -11.75
C ALA A 94 0.59 -8.24 -10.54
N SER A 95 0.60 -7.64 -9.34
CA SER A 95 1.01 -8.32 -8.10
C SER A 95 0.07 -9.46 -7.72
N VAL A 96 -1.23 -9.21 -7.75
CA VAL A 96 -2.26 -10.21 -7.48
C VAL A 96 -3.21 -10.25 -8.66
N ARG A 97 -3.58 -11.47 -9.07
CA ARG A 97 -4.51 -11.70 -10.19
C ARG A 97 -5.62 -12.62 -9.75
N GLN A 98 -6.84 -12.29 -10.15
CA GLN A 98 -7.98 -13.17 -10.01
C GLN A 98 -8.08 -14.09 -11.24
N PHE A 99 -9.07 -14.98 -11.22
CA PHE A 99 -9.39 -15.84 -12.35
C PHE A 99 -9.51 -15.03 -13.66
N GLY A 100 -8.95 -15.56 -14.75
CA GLY A 100 -8.86 -14.85 -16.03
C GLY A 100 -7.70 -13.85 -16.15
N GLY A 101 -6.80 -13.78 -15.15
CA GLY A 101 -5.59 -12.96 -15.20
C GLY A 101 -5.84 -11.47 -14.97
N VAL A 102 -7.03 -11.10 -14.49
CA VAL A 102 -7.40 -9.72 -14.19
C VAL A 102 -6.67 -9.25 -12.92
N PRO A 103 -6.04 -8.05 -12.92
CA PRO A 103 -5.39 -7.51 -11.73
C PRO A 103 -6.40 -7.28 -10.61
N VAL A 104 -6.02 -7.67 -9.39
CA VAL A 104 -6.79 -7.40 -8.17
C VAL A 104 -6.29 -6.11 -7.53
N GLU A 105 -7.22 -5.29 -7.08
CA GLU A 105 -6.91 -4.12 -6.26
C GLU A 105 -6.83 -4.53 -4.79
N GLY A 106 -5.86 -4.01 -4.07
CA GLY A 106 -5.63 -4.39 -2.69
C GLY A 106 -4.39 -3.72 -2.14
N VAL A 107 -4.04 -4.12 -0.92
CA VAL A 107 -2.97 -3.52 -0.15
C VAL A 107 -2.18 -4.63 0.54
N VAL A 108 -0.85 -4.49 0.55
CA VAL A 108 0.07 -5.24 1.41
C VAL A 108 0.58 -4.31 2.52
N ILE A 109 0.81 -4.87 3.70
CA ILE A 109 1.18 -4.18 4.92
C ILE A 109 2.31 -4.93 5.60
N VAL A 110 3.22 -4.18 6.21
CA VAL A 110 4.29 -4.68 7.08
C VAL A 110 4.13 -4.06 8.45
N SER A 111 4.19 -4.90 9.48
CA SER A 111 4.18 -4.48 10.88
C SER A 111 5.55 -4.58 11.54
N ALA A 112 5.71 -3.88 12.66
CA ALA A 112 6.92 -3.91 13.46
C ALA A 112 7.24 -5.30 14.02
N THR A 113 6.26 -6.18 14.20
CA THR A 113 6.53 -7.54 14.71
C THR A 113 7.07 -8.49 13.64
N GLY A 114 7.04 -8.06 12.37
CA GLY A 114 7.35 -8.89 11.21
C GLY A 114 6.12 -9.55 10.58
N MET A 115 4.91 -9.26 11.05
CA MET A 115 3.70 -9.72 10.38
C MET A 115 3.48 -8.95 9.08
N LEU A 116 3.28 -9.68 7.99
CA LEU A 116 2.72 -9.22 6.73
C LEU A 116 1.21 -9.33 6.78
N GLY A 117 0.51 -8.27 6.39
CA GLY A 117 -0.92 -8.28 6.18
C GLY A 117 -1.24 -7.99 4.72
N ALA A 118 -2.29 -8.60 4.18
CA ALA A 118 -2.80 -8.23 2.87
C ALA A 118 -4.33 -8.28 2.84
N PHE A 119 -4.96 -7.42 2.06
CA PHE A 119 -6.40 -7.46 1.81
C PHE A 119 -6.74 -6.98 0.41
N ALA A 120 -7.81 -7.54 -0.15
CA ALA A 120 -8.33 -7.16 -1.45
C ALA A 120 -9.46 -6.12 -1.32
N ILE A 121 -9.49 -5.18 -2.25
CA ILE A 121 -10.55 -4.18 -2.40
C ILE A 121 -11.59 -4.74 -3.38
N PRO A 122 -12.87 -4.86 -3.00
CA PRO A 122 -13.90 -5.39 -3.90
C PRO A 122 -14.14 -4.50 -5.13
N ALA A 123 -14.37 -5.12 -6.29
CA ALA A 123 -14.50 -4.43 -7.58
C ALA A 123 -15.76 -3.54 -7.71
N ASP A 124 -16.88 -3.91 -7.07
CA ASP A 124 -18.21 -3.30 -7.30
C ASP A 124 -18.52 -2.06 -6.44
N SER A 125 -17.50 -1.37 -5.97
CA SER A 125 -17.60 -0.62 -4.73
C SER A 125 -17.69 0.90 -4.87
N ASN A 126 -17.14 1.49 -5.93
CA ASN A 126 -16.91 2.95 -5.90
C ASN A 126 -18.20 3.78 -5.80
N VAL A 127 -19.30 3.35 -6.45
CA VAL A 127 -20.56 4.14 -6.46
C VAL A 127 -21.39 3.90 -5.18
N ASN A 128 -21.41 2.68 -4.66
CA ASN A 128 -22.23 2.34 -3.49
C ASN A 128 -21.51 2.64 -2.17
N ILE A 129 -20.19 2.52 -2.10
CA ILE A 129 -19.45 2.76 -0.85
C ILE A 129 -19.37 4.25 -0.52
N MET A 130 -19.42 5.14 -1.51
CA MET A 130 -19.59 6.57 -1.28
C MET A 130 -20.91 6.90 -0.55
N LYS A 131 -21.94 6.05 -0.64
CA LYS A 131 -23.25 6.23 0.02
C LYS A 131 -23.33 5.65 1.43
N GLN A 132 -22.49 4.69 1.80
CA GLN A 132 -22.52 4.04 3.13
C GLN A 132 -22.12 5.01 4.24
N GLN A 133 -22.73 5.00 5.42
CA GLN A 133 -22.35 5.95 6.47
C GLN A 133 -21.04 5.55 7.17
N GLU A 134 -20.80 4.25 7.30
CA GLU A 134 -19.61 3.67 7.93
C GLU A 134 -18.69 3.01 6.90
N PRO A 135 -17.36 2.97 7.16
CA PRO A 135 -16.42 2.28 6.30
C PRO A 135 -16.67 0.77 6.32
N MET A 136 -16.56 0.12 5.15
CA MET A 136 -16.69 -1.32 5.07
C MET A 136 -15.48 -2.02 5.68
N VAL A 137 -15.72 -2.93 6.62
CA VAL A 137 -14.66 -3.71 7.27
C VAL A 137 -14.23 -4.85 6.35
N LEU A 138 -12.95 -4.88 5.97
CA LEU A 138 -12.39 -5.97 5.16
C LEU A 138 -11.65 -6.98 6.04
N THR A 139 -11.66 -8.24 5.62
CA THR A 139 -10.92 -9.31 6.28
C THR A 139 -9.52 -9.42 5.67
N PRO A 140 -8.44 -9.23 6.46
CA PRO A 140 -7.09 -9.42 5.97
C PRO A 140 -6.69 -10.90 6.02
N VAL A 141 -5.71 -11.24 5.20
CA VAL A 141 -4.85 -12.41 5.39
C VAL A 141 -3.53 -11.95 6.01
N THR A 142 -2.91 -12.79 6.83
CA THR A 142 -1.67 -12.46 7.53
C THR A 142 -0.67 -13.59 7.45
N GLU A 143 0.59 -13.25 7.25
CA GLU A 143 1.72 -14.16 7.23
C GLU A 143 2.90 -13.56 8.02
N SER A 144 3.91 -14.36 8.36
CA SER A 144 5.10 -13.88 9.08
C SER A 144 6.30 -13.76 8.13
N LEU A 145 7.04 -12.64 8.19
CA LEU A 145 8.29 -12.43 7.45
C LEU A 145 9.38 -13.45 7.83
N GLY A 146 9.31 -13.99 9.04
CA GLY A 146 10.30 -14.93 9.55
C GLY A 146 9.69 -15.97 10.48
N ILE A 147 10.52 -16.92 10.89
CA ILE A 147 10.12 -18.02 11.78
C ILE A 147 9.73 -17.49 13.16
N THR A 148 10.38 -16.41 13.62
CA THR A 148 10.09 -15.76 14.89
C THR A 148 9.72 -14.30 14.68
N ARG A 149 8.86 -13.79 15.58
CA ARG A 149 8.58 -12.36 15.66
C ARG A 149 9.87 -11.60 15.95
N ASN A 150 10.07 -10.52 15.23
CA ASN A 150 11.20 -9.61 15.39
C ASN A 150 10.68 -8.21 15.71
N PHE A 151 11.58 -7.27 16.01
CA PHE A 151 11.21 -5.88 16.23
C PHE A 151 11.79 -5.02 15.12
N TYR A 152 11.06 -4.88 14.01
CA TYR A 152 11.42 -4.01 12.90
C TYR A 152 10.98 -2.58 13.21
N THR A 153 11.88 -1.63 12.96
CA THR A 153 11.63 -0.19 13.16
C THR A 153 11.38 0.53 11.84
N THR A 154 11.82 -0.05 10.74
CA THR A 154 11.73 0.50 9.39
C THR A 154 11.46 -0.62 8.40
N ALA A 155 10.64 -0.32 7.40
CA ALA A 155 10.47 -1.16 6.24
C ALA A 155 10.23 -0.32 4.98
N ASP A 156 10.64 -0.85 3.83
CA ASP A 156 10.34 -0.29 2.51
C ASP A 156 9.83 -1.41 1.60
N ILE A 157 8.93 -1.05 0.68
CA ILE A 157 8.27 -1.99 -0.22
C ILE A 157 8.45 -1.51 -1.65
N CYS A 158 8.95 -2.39 -2.51
CA CYS A 158 9.03 -2.13 -3.93
C CYS A 158 8.51 -3.31 -4.76
N TYR A 159 8.28 -3.06 -6.04
CA TYR A 159 7.69 -4.05 -6.95
C TYR A 159 8.74 -4.57 -7.92
N GLY A 160 8.94 -5.88 -7.93
CA GLY A 160 9.78 -6.55 -8.91
C GLY A 160 9.05 -6.73 -10.25
N LYS A 161 9.79 -6.84 -11.36
CA LYS A 161 9.23 -6.86 -12.73
C LYS A 161 8.10 -7.89 -12.96
N SER A 162 8.13 -9.01 -12.24
CA SER A 162 7.10 -10.06 -12.31
C SER A 162 5.88 -9.82 -11.41
N GLY A 163 5.77 -8.67 -10.75
CA GLY A 163 4.64 -8.31 -9.89
C GLY A 163 4.86 -8.61 -8.41
N HIS A 164 5.86 -9.43 -8.08
CA HIS A 164 6.21 -9.75 -6.70
C HIS A 164 6.59 -8.50 -5.91
N PHE A 165 6.31 -8.53 -4.61
CA PHE A 165 6.78 -7.54 -3.67
C PHE A 165 8.23 -7.86 -3.30
N MET A 166 9.02 -6.82 -3.06
CA MET A 166 10.34 -6.92 -2.46
C MET A 166 10.30 -6.02 -1.23
N ILE A 167 10.50 -6.63 -0.06
CA ILE A 167 10.36 -5.95 1.22
C ILE A 167 11.74 -5.89 1.86
N ALA A 168 12.18 -4.69 2.20
CA ALA A 168 13.37 -4.51 3.03
C ALA A 168 12.90 -4.12 4.42
N ALA A 169 13.31 -4.84 5.47
CA ALA A 169 12.91 -4.54 6.84
C ALA A 169 14.14 -4.55 7.75
N GLY A 170 14.22 -3.59 8.68
CA GLY A 170 15.38 -3.44 9.56
C GLY A 170 14.97 -2.97 10.95
N ASN A 171 15.83 -3.26 11.93
CA ASN A 171 15.62 -2.90 13.33
C ASN A 171 16.57 -1.81 13.86
N GLY A 172 17.39 -1.21 12.98
CA GLY A 172 18.29 -0.10 13.33
C GLY A 172 19.44 -0.44 14.28
N ASP A 173 19.48 -1.67 14.82
CA ASP A 173 20.53 -2.13 15.71
C ASP A 173 21.65 -2.78 14.88
N THR A 174 22.78 -2.07 14.76
CA THR A 174 23.97 -2.53 14.02
C THR A 174 24.61 -3.80 14.58
N LYS A 175 24.22 -4.22 15.80
CA LYS A 175 24.71 -5.44 16.45
C LYS A 175 23.73 -6.62 16.32
N SER A 176 22.52 -6.37 15.85
CA SER A 176 21.53 -7.42 15.65
C SER A 176 21.84 -8.20 14.38
N ALA A 177 21.71 -9.54 14.40
CA ALA A 177 21.79 -10.37 13.20
C ALA A 177 20.78 -9.94 12.11
N ASN A 178 19.74 -9.18 12.48
CA ASN A 178 18.68 -8.69 11.61
C ASN A 178 18.88 -7.21 11.19
N SER A 179 20.03 -6.60 11.51
CA SER A 179 20.36 -5.18 11.27
C SER A 179 20.18 -4.71 9.83
N GLY A 180 20.21 -5.64 8.86
CA GLY A 180 20.12 -5.34 7.43
C GLY A 180 19.39 -6.43 6.65
N MET A 181 18.44 -7.12 7.27
CA MET A 181 17.76 -8.25 6.64
C MET A 181 16.81 -7.77 5.54
N ILE A 182 17.27 -7.81 4.28
CA ILE A 182 16.38 -7.66 3.12
C ILE A 182 15.60 -8.97 2.99
N VAL A 183 14.36 -8.99 3.45
CA VAL A 183 13.48 -10.15 3.31
C VAL A 183 12.71 -10.04 2.01
N ILE A 184 13.25 -10.64 0.95
CA ILE A 184 12.55 -10.73 -0.34
C ILE A 184 11.41 -11.75 -0.20
N CYS A 185 10.25 -11.30 0.29
CA CYS A 185 9.03 -12.10 0.29
C CYS A 185 8.33 -11.97 -1.07
N SER A 186 8.31 -13.08 -1.83
CA SER A 186 7.45 -13.21 -3.00
C SER A 186 6.07 -13.68 -2.53
N LEU A 187 5.11 -12.76 -2.43
CA LEU A 187 3.69 -13.07 -2.30
C LEU A 187 3.03 -13.12 -3.69
#